data_AF-A0A211ZS69-F1
#
_entry.id   AF-A0A211ZS69-F1
#
_cell.length_a   1.000
_cell.length_b   1.000
_cell.length_c   1.000
_cell.angle_alpha   90.00
_cell.angle_beta   90.00
_cell.angle_gamma   90.00
#
_symmetry.space_group_name_H-M   'P 1'
#
loop_
_entity.id
_entity.type
_entity.pdbx_description
1 polymer ?
#
loop_
_entity_poly.entity_id
_entity_poly.type
_entity_poly.pdbx_seq_one_letter_code
_entity_poly.pdbx_strand_id
1 'polypeptide(L)'
;MTILIGTEGDDRLFGDTGDDSLYGLGGNDLLRGLDGGDWLEGGDGDDNLYGGAGADTLTGGAGVDILNYGDSAAGVSVNLATGATHGGAAEGDVLLDRFEIVRGSLFDDTLVGDAGDNGLRGLAGDDALRGLAGADILDGGDGADLLDGGEGDDILRGGRGGDSLVGGAGQDLVSYAYSDAGVTIDLAAGTGHGGFAEGDRFFDRVEMLDGSRFGDSLTGSAAADALNGLDGDDALDGGAGDDVLDGGAGADSFTGGTGTDTVDYAHSQAGIAIDLGAGTAHGGDAEGDSFGDAIEILRGSRFADTLAGGAGADSLFGAAGTDRLDGGAGDDVLQGGAGADSFSGGDGVDVVTYADAERGVTVDLSEPDRNFGDAAGDVFLDGIEIIEGSRIGSSLRGDAGDNHFRASGGLNSLNGEAGNDILEGAENLDILTGGQGDDRLVGNGGNDYFYGNDGDDILIGGGGQDWMEGGAGADRFVYTAITDANPTNPNGNRDGITGFSSAEGDIIDLGAIDADGDAANGDTAFTLVDDAFTGAGAELLVVRVGRTQLQIRLDVDGDTHIDFRADVFTYSGLTADQFVL
;
A
#
# COMPACT_ATOMS: atom_id res chain seq x y z
N MET A 1 -12.17 -50.19 -29.65
CA MET A 1 -11.61 -49.29 -30.70
C MET A 1 -12.69 -48.73 -31.57
N THR A 2 -13.47 -47.92 -30.88
CA THR A 2 -14.37 -46.91 -31.42
C THR A 2 -13.56 -45.62 -31.52
N ILE A 3 -13.77 -44.87 -32.61
CA ILE A 3 -13.15 -43.56 -32.80
C ILE A 3 -14.29 -42.54 -32.88
N LEU A 4 -14.29 -41.58 -31.96
CA LEU A 4 -15.23 -40.47 -31.91
C LEU A 4 -14.46 -39.17 -32.14
N ILE A 5 -14.99 -38.32 -33.01
CA ILE A 5 -14.42 -37.01 -33.32
C ILE A 5 -15.55 -36.00 -33.21
N GLY A 6 -15.35 -35.00 -32.37
CA GLY A 6 -16.23 -33.85 -32.17
C GLY A 6 -16.15 -32.86 -33.32
N THR A 7 -16.51 -31.62 -33.00
CA THR A 7 -16.62 -30.47 -33.88
C THR A 7 -15.87 -29.29 -33.28
N GLU A 8 -16.05 -28.10 -33.85
CA GLU A 8 -15.41 -26.87 -33.33
C GLU A 8 -16.30 -26.16 -32.28
N GLY A 9 -17.22 -26.89 -31.65
CA GLY A 9 -18.04 -26.35 -30.56
C GLY A 9 -18.46 -27.48 -29.61
N ASP A 10 -19.04 -27.09 -28.48
CA ASP A 10 -19.26 -27.97 -27.32
C ASP A 10 -19.93 -29.31 -27.64
N ASP A 11 -19.19 -30.38 -27.43
CA ASP A 11 -19.53 -31.76 -27.72
C ASP A 11 -19.59 -32.65 -26.46
N ARG A 12 -20.25 -33.79 -26.63
CA ARG A 12 -20.31 -34.85 -25.61
C ARG A 12 -19.99 -36.19 -26.24
N LEU A 13 -18.80 -36.70 -25.94
CA LEU A 13 -18.26 -37.91 -26.52
C LEU A 13 -18.19 -39.01 -25.46
N PHE A 14 -18.74 -40.18 -25.78
CA PHE A 14 -18.77 -41.33 -24.87
C PHE A 14 -18.26 -42.57 -25.62
N GLY A 15 -17.25 -43.21 -25.06
CA GLY A 15 -16.74 -44.52 -25.47
C GLY A 15 -17.66 -45.67 -25.09
N ASP A 16 -17.12 -46.87 -25.20
CA ASP A 16 -17.73 -48.14 -24.80
C ASP A 16 -16.87 -48.89 -23.78
N THR A 17 -16.76 -50.22 -23.86
CA THR A 17 -16.07 -51.02 -22.84
C THR A 17 -14.70 -51.54 -23.29
N GLY A 18 -14.16 -51.00 -24.38
CA GLY A 18 -12.80 -51.33 -24.81
C GLY A 18 -12.12 -50.15 -25.46
N ASP A 19 -10.80 -50.25 -25.64
CA ASP A 19 -9.89 -49.16 -26.03
C ASP A 19 -10.42 -48.23 -27.11
N ASP A 20 -10.76 -46.99 -26.78
CA ASP A 20 -11.37 -46.00 -27.66
C ASP A 20 -10.47 -44.79 -27.94
N SER A 21 -10.86 -43.97 -28.92
CA SER A 21 -10.16 -42.72 -29.23
C SER A 21 -11.17 -41.59 -29.43
N LEU A 22 -11.17 -40.64 -28.51
CA LEU A 22 -12.08 -39.50 -28.46
C LEU A 22 -11.27 -38.22 -28.70
N TYR A 23 -11.74 -37.39 -29.64
CA TYR A 23 -11.13 -36.10 -29.98
C TYR A 23 -12.21 -35.02 -29.90
N GLY A 24 -12.09 -34.06 -28.98
CA GLY A 24 -13.02 -32.94 -28.83
C GLY A 24 -12.91 -31.93 -29.97
N LEU A 25 -11.67 -31.51 -30.26
CA LEU A 25 -11.25 -30.51 -31.23
C LEU A 25 -11.37 -29.07 -30.71
N GLY A 26 -12.53 -28.45 -30.77
CA GLY A 26 -12.71 -27.07 -30.34
C GLY A 26 -14.03 -26.90 -29.60
N GLY A 27 -14.09 -25.97 -28.65
CA GLY A 27 -15.26 -25.80 -27.78
C GLY A 27 -15.04 -26.45 -26.42
N ASN A 28 -16.03 -26.34 -25.54
CA ASN A 28 -15.92 -26.86 -24.17
C ASN A 28 -16.57 -28.24 -24.11
N ASP A 29 -15.76 -29.29 -24.16
CA ASP A 29 -16.22 -30.65 -24.41
C ASP A 29 -16.29 -31.52 -23.14
N LEU A 30 -17.14 -32.54 -23.20
CA LEU A 30 -17.17 -33.63 -22.21
C LEU A 30 -16.79 -34.94 -22.89
N LEU A 31 -15.66 -35.50 -22.49
CA LEU A 31 -15.14 -36.77 -23.00
C LEU A 31 -15.19 -37.84 -21.90
N ARG A 32 -15.73 -39.02 -22.21
CA ARG A 32 -15.74 -40.18 -21.31
C ARG A 32 -15.30 -41.46 -22.02
N GLY A 33 -14.18 -42.04 -21.61
CA GLY A 33 -13.65 -43.31 -22.14
C GLY A 33 -14.49 -44.52 -21.70
N LEU A 34 -14.79 -44.58 -20.39
CA LEU A 34 -15.49 -45.68 -19.70
C LEU A 34 -14.56 -46.86 -19.34
N ASP A 35 -14.68 -48.05 -19.93
CA ASP A 35 -13.73 -49.14 -19.66
C ASP A 35 -12.83 -49.32 -20.88
N GLY A 36 -11.54 -49.62 -20.70
CA GLY A 36 -10.61 -49.80 -21.82
C GLY A 36 -9.32 -49.01 -21.59
N GLY A 37 -8.29 -49.22 -22.42
CA GLY A 37 -7.15 -48.29 -22.48
C GLY A 37 -7.41 -47.25 -23.55
N ASP A 38 -7.95 -46.11 -23.16
CA ASP A 38 -8.54 -45.12 -24.05
C ASP A 38 -7.57 -43.96 -24.38
N TRP A 39 -7.82 -43.28 -25.49
CA TRP A 39 -7.14 -42.04 -25.88
C TRP A 39 -8.15 -40.90 -25.87
N LEU A 40 -7.95 -39.90 -25.01
CA LEU A 40 -8.81 -38.71 -24.92
C LEU A 40 -7.98 -37.44 -25.18
N GLU A 41 -8.42 -36.63 -26.14
CA GLU A 41 -7.83 -35.34 -26.48
C GLU A 41 -8.95 -34.29 -26.50
N GLY A 42 -8.90 -33.34 -25.57
CA GLY A 42 -9.86 -32.23 -25.47
C GLY A 42 -9.75 -31.31 -26.67
N GLY A 43 -8.65 -30.56 -26.76
CA GLY A 43 -8.37 -29.67 -27.87
C GLY A 43 -8.35 -28.22 -27.43
N ASP A 44 -8.98 -27.32 -28.18
CA ASP A 44 -9.14 -25.91 -27.81
C ASP A 44 -10.45 -25.73 -27.01
N GLY A 45 -10.42 -25.09 -25.85
CA GLY A 45 -11.59 -24.84 -25.00
C GLY A 45 -11.40 -25.39 -23.59
N ASP A 46 -12.40 -25.21 -22.73
CA ASP A 46 -12.36 -25.73 -21.36
C ASP A 46 -13.02 -27.11 -21.30
N ASP A 47 -12.23 -28.17 -21.33
CA ASP A 47 -12.69 -29.55 -21.48
C ASP A 47 -12.80 -30.31 -20.16
N ASN A 48 -13.62 -31.36 -20.14
CA ASN A 48 -13.80 -32.24 -18.97
C ASN A 48 -13.63 -33.71 -19.37
N LEU A 49 -12.53 -34.31 -18.95
CA LEU A 49 -12.10 -35.63 -19.38
C LEU A 49 -12.23 -36.65 -18.25
N TYR A 50 -12.93 -37.75 -18.56
CA TYR A 50 -13.01 -38.96 -17.73
C TYR A 50 -12.38 -40.11 -18.53
N GLY A 51 -11.21 -40.59 -18.13
CA GLY A 51 -10.63 -41.82 -18.70
C GLY A 51 -11.53 -43.01 -18.38
N GLY A 52 -11.58 -43.36 -17.10
CA GLY A 52 -12.46 -44.39 -16.58
C GLY A 52 -11.64 -45.57 -16.05
N ALA A 53 -12.02 -46.80 -16.35
CA ALA A 53 -11.29 -47.98 -15.92
C ALA A 53 -10.35 -48.47 -17.01
N GLY A 54 -9.06 -48.43 -16.74
CA GLY A 54 -8.03 -48.95 -17.62
C GLY A 54 -6.79 -48.09 -17.54
N ALA A 55 -5.91 -48.19 -18.53
CA ALA A 55 -4.71 -47.37 -18.59
C ALA A 55 -4.86 -46.44 -19.79
N ASP A 56 -5.32 -45.22 -19.50
CA ASP A 56 -5.75 -44.25 -20.48
C ASP A 56 -4.63 -43.29 -20.86
N THR A 57 -4.78 -42.59 -21.97
CA THR A 57 -3.88 -41.52 -22.41
C THR A 57 -4.70 -40.26 -22.60
N LEU A 58 -4.45 -39.25 -21.78
CA LEU A 58 -5.28 -38.05 -21.68
C LEU A 58 -4.48 -36.79 -22.00
N THR A 59 -5.11 -35.87 -22.75
CA THR A 59 -4.58 -34.55 -23.11
C THR A 59 -5.72 -33.54 -22.99
N GLY A 60 -5.56 -32.50 -22.16
CA GLY A 60 -6.50 -31.39 -22.06
C GLY A 60 -6.44 -30.55 -23.33
N GLY A 61 -5.33 -29.81 -23.49
CA GLY A 61 -5.07 -29.00 -24.68
C GLY A 61 -4.95 -27.53 -24.30
N ALA A 62 -5.62 -26.65 -25.03
CA ALA A 62 -5.58 -25.21 -24.80
C ALA A 62 -6.88 -24.75 -24.13
N GLY A 63 -6.80 -24.30 -22.88
CA GLY A 63 -7.94 -23.81 -22.12
C GLY A 63 -7.69 -24.07 -20.64
N VAL A 64 -8.78 -24.16 -19.86
CA VAL A 64 -8.73 -24.64 -18.47
C VAL A 64 -9.41 -26.00 -18.42
N ASP A 65 -8.60 -27.05 -18.39
CA ASP A 65 -9.08 -28.42 -18.56
C ASP A 65 -9.21 -29.16 -17.23
N ILE A 66 -10.24 -30.00 -17.13
CA ILE A 66 -10.56 -30.81 -15.95
C ILE A 66 -10.21 -32.27 -16.20
N LEU A 67 -9.26 -32.79 -15.42
CA LEU A 67 -9.03 -34.21 -15.26
C LEU A 67 -9.94 -34.77 -14.15
N ASN A 68 -10.88 -35.64 -14.51
CA ASN A 68 -12.01 -35.98 -13.64
C ASN A 68 -12.06 -37.46 -13.26
N TYR A 69 -11.83 -37.73 -11.98
CA TYR A 69 -11.91 -39.06 -11.38
C TYR A 69 -13.12 -39.23 -10.45
N GLY A 70 -14.10 -38.33 -10.48
CA GLY A 70 -15.22 -38.35 -9.53
C GLY A 70 -16.18 -39.53 -9.66
N ASP A 71 -16.07 -40.34 -10.72
CA ASP A 71 -16.79 -41.61 -10.88
C ASP A 71 -15.94 -42.83 -10.44
N SER A 72 -14.70 -42.62 -9.98
CA SER A 72 -13.80 -43.68 -9.49
C SER A 72 -14.37 -44.38 -8.27
N ALA A 73 -14.25 -45.71 -8.24
CA ALA A 73 -14.74 -46.55 -7.15
C ALA A 73 -13.72 -46.73 -6.01
N ALA A 74 -12.58 -46.02 -6.06
CA ALA A 74 -11.53 -45.99 -5.06
C ALA A 74 -10.72 -44.69 -5.17
N GLY A 75 -9.96 -44.37 -4.13
CA GLY A 75 -9.06 -43.21 -4.09
C GLY A 75 -8.03 -43.23 -5.23
N VAL A 76 -7.71 -42.04 -5.72
CA VAL A 76 -6.76 -41.79 -6.81
C VAL A 76 -5.59 -40.96 -6.32
N SER A 77 -4.42 -41.20 -6.90
CA SER A 77 -3.24 -40.35 -6.73
C SER A 77 -2.84 -39.76 -8.06
N VAL A 78 -2.77 -38.44 -8.13
CA VAL A 78 -2.45 -37.66 -9.33
C VAL A 78 -1.38 -36.65 -8.98
N ASN A 79 -0.34 -36.56 -9.80
CA ASN A 79 0.71 -35.56 -9.65
C ASN A 79 1.00 -34.90 -11.01
N LEU A 80 0.53 -33.67 -11.19
CA LEU A 80 0.67 -32.92 -12.44
C LEU A 80 2.13 -32.55 -12.71
N ALA A 81 2.90 -32.19 -11.68
CA ALA A 81 4.33 -31.86 -11.82
C ALA A 81 5.18 -32.99 -12.46
N THR A 82 4.80 -34.26 -12.23
CA THR A 82 5.54 -35.43 -12.71
C THR A 82 4.77 -36.26 -13.75
N GLY A 83 3.48 -35.98 -13.93
CA GLY A 83 2.56 -36.79 -14.73
C GLY A 83 2.26 -38.17 -14.13
N ALA A 84 2.52 -38.38 -12.84
CA ALA A 84 2.31 -39.68 -12.20
C ALA A 84 0.84 -39.85 -11.77
N THR A 85 0.26 -41.01 -12.12
CA THR A 85 -1.13 -41.39 -11.79
C THR A 85 -1.17 -42.82 -11.25
N HIS A 86 -1.98 -43.06 -10.21
CA HIS A 86 -2.11 -44.38 -9.56
C HIS A 86 -3.44 -44.51 -8.84
N GLY A 87 -3.94 -45.74 -8.69
CA GLY A 87 -5.11 -46.04 -7.87
C GLY A 87 -6.43 -45.75 -8.56
N GLY A 88 -7.46 -46.55 -8.23
CA GLY A 88 -8.80 -46.38 -8.79
C GLY A 88 -8.82 -46.32 -10.32
N ALA A 89 -9.51 -45.31 -10.84
CA ALA A 89 -9.60 -44.98 -12.26
C ALA A 89 -8.31 -44.36 -12.84
N ALA A 90 -7.36 -43.92 -12.01
CA ALA A 90 -6.10 -43.31 -12.46
C ALA A 90 -4.98 -44.35 -12.69
N GLU A 91 -5.26 -45.64 -12.50
CA GLU A 91 -4.23 -46.69 -12.50
C GLU A 91 -3.61 -46.92 -13.90
N GLY A 92 -2.41 -46.39 -14.09
CA GLY A 92 -1.64 -46.60 -15.31
C GLY A 92 -1.93 -45.57 -16.40
N ASP A 93 -2.71 -44.54 -16.08
CA ASP A 93 -2.98 -43.42 -17.00
C ASP A 93 -1.70 -42.67 -17.36
N VAL A 94 -1.72 -42.02 -18.52
CA VAL A 94 -0.63 -41.19 -19.02
C VAL A 94 -1.18 -39.83 -19.40
N LEU A 95 -0.70 -38.79 -18.71
CA LEU A 95 -1.02 -37.40 -19.04
C LEU A 95 0.02 -36.88 -20.04
N LEU A 96 -0.43 -36.50 -21.24
CA LEU A 96 0.46 -36.02 -22.32
C LEU A 96 0.60 -34.51 -22.39
N ASP A 97 -0.32 -33.78 -21.76
CA ASP A 97 -0.27 -32.33 -21.61
C ASP A 97 -0.76 -31.93 -20.22
N ARG A 98 -0.63 -30.64 -19.91
CA ARG A 98 -1.03 -30.08 -18.63
C ARG A 98 -2.55 -30.05 -18.51
N PHE A 99 -3.01 -30.28 -17.29
CA PHE A 99 -4.37 -30.06 -16.84
C PHE A 99 -4.27 -29.04 -15.72
N GLU A 100 -5.17 -28.07 -15.69
CA GLU A 100 -5.18 -27.04 -14.65
C GLU A 100 -6.04 -27.48 -13.47
N ILE A 101 -7.05 -28.34 -13.69
CA ILE A 101 -7.97 -28.79 -12.65
C ILE A 101 -7.95 -30.30 -12.51
N VAL A 102 -7.80 -30.78 -11.27
CA VAL A 102 -7.98 -32.19 -10.93
C VAL A 102 -9.13 -32.35 -9.96
N ARG A 103 -10.11 -33.17 -10.35
CA ARG A 103 -11.20 -33.59 -9.48
C ARG A 103 -10.99 -35.04 -9.06
N GLY A 104 -10.81 -35.24 -7.77
CA GLY A 104 -10.69 -36.53 -7.09
C GLY A 104 -11.97 -37.37 -7.14
N SER A 105 -11.93 -38.47 -6.42
CA SER A 105 -12.98 -39.45 -6.22
C SER A 105 -13.85 -39.12 -5.00
N LEU A 106 -14.57 -40.09 -4.42
CA LEU A 106 -15.30 -39.93 -3.16
C LEU A 106 -14.61 -40.70 -2.02
N PHE A 107 -13.31 -40.91 -2.15
CA PHE A 107 -12.45 -41.67 -1.26
C PHE A 107 -11.11 -40.96 -1.13
N ASP A 108 -10.35 -41.30 -0.10
CA ASP A 108 -9.03 -40.76 0.19
C ASP A 108 -8.11 -40.67 -1.05
N ASP A 109 -7.93 -39.45 -1.55
CA ASP A 109 -7.16 -39.11 -2.71
C ASP A 109 -5.81 -38.46 -2.35
N THR A 110 -4.89 -38.40 -3.31
CA THR A 110 -3.65 -37.62 -3.20
C THR A 110 -3.42 -36.84 -4.48
N LEU A 111 -3.70 -35.55 -4.45
CA LEU A 111 -3.66 -34.66 -5.59
C LEU A 111 -2.50 -33.67 -5.43
N VAL A 112 -1.65 -33.57 -6.45
CA VAL A 112 -0.52 -32.64 -6.48
C VAL A 112 -0.55 -31.85 -7.77
N GLY A 113 -0.48 -30.53 -7.65
CA GLY A 113 -0.37 -29.57 -8.73
C GLY A 113 0.99 -29.59 -9.45
N ASP A 114 1.25 -28.52 -10.20
CA ASP A 114 2.49 -28.26 -10.91
C ASP A 114 3.12 -26.91 -10.55
N ALA A 115 3.45 -26.05 -11.50
CA ALA A 115 4.07 -24.75 -11.25
C ALA A 115 3.23 -23.59 -11.80
N GLY A 116 2.02 -23.89 -12.28
CA GLY A 116 1.03 -22.88 -12.61
C GLY A 116 -0.21 -23.04 -11.73
N ASP A 117 -1.10 -22.08 -11.84
CA ASP A 117 -2.35 -22.00 -11.06
C ASP A 117 -3.23 -23.24 -11.28
N ASN A 118 -3.50 -23.98 -10.20
CA ASN A 118 -4.21 -25.25 -10.22
C ASN A 118 -5.47 -25.24 -9.37
N GLY A 119 -6.49 -25.98 -9.82
CA GLY A 119 -7.69 -26.26 -9.04
C GLY A 119 -7.71 -27.71 -8.58
N LEU A 120 -7.55 -27.98 -7.29
CA LEU A 120 -7.57 -29.34 -6.74
C LEU A 120 -8.82 -29.55 -5.89
N ARG A 121 -9.59 -30.62 -6.17
CA ARG A 121 -10.82 -30.93 -5.44
C ARG A 121 -10.84 -32.38 -4.95
N GLY A 122 -10.82 -32.60 -3.65
CA GLY A 122 -10.87 -33.92 -3.01
C GLY A 122 -12.26 -34.55 -3.01
N LEU A 123 -13.29 -33.74 -2.72
CA LEU A 123 -14.70 -34.10 -2.58
C LEU A 123 -15.05 -34.79 -1.26
N ALA A 124 -14.75 -36.07 -1.11
CA ALA A 124 -15.09 -36.80 0.11
C ALA A 124 -14.02 -37.85 0.37
N GLY A 125 -13.79 -38.19 1.64
CA GLY A 125 -12.65 -39.01 2.03
C GLY A 125 -11.56 -38.15 2.65
N ASP A 126 -10.58 -38.77 3.28
CA ASP A 126 -9.48 -38.04 3.92
C ASP A 126 -8.39 -37.76 2.86
N ASP A 127 -8.43 -36.58 2.24
CA ASP A 127 -7.68 -36.23 1.05
C ASP A 127 -6.36 -35.51 1.35
N ALA A 128 -5.36 -35.65 0.47
CA ALA A 128 -4.10 -34.91 0.54
C ALA A 128 -3.90 -34.07 -0.74
N LEU A 129 -4.03 -32.75 -0.63
CA LEU A 129 -3.95 -31.79 -1.72
C LEU A 129 -2.70 -30.92 -1.56
N ARG A 130 -1.92 -30.77 -2.63
CA ARG A 130 -0.73 -29.89 -2.65
C ARG A 130 -0.67 -29.06 -3.92
N GLY A 131 -0.72 -27.74 -3.80
CA GLY A 131 -0.66 -26.80 -4.93
C GLY A 131 0.73 -26.75 -5.59
N LEU A 132 1.76 -26.58 -4.76
CA LEU A 132 3.18 -26.39 -5.09
C LEU A 132 3.54 -24.95 -5.44
N ALA A 133 3.43 -24.52 -6.69
CA ALA A 133 3.75 -23.15 -7.07
C ALA A 133 2.68 -22.62 -8.03
N GLY A 134 2.26 -21.37 -7.86
CA GLY A 134 1.14 -20.80 -8.58
C GLY A 134 0.11 -20.26 -7.60
N ALA A 135 -0.91 -19.55 -8.08
CA ALA A 135 -2.05 -19.17 -7.25
C ALA A 135 -3.11 -20.27 -7.33
N ASP A 136 -3.11 -21.17 -6.36
CA ASP A 136 -3.88 -22.41 -6.38
C ASP A 136 -5.20 -22.29 -5.63
N ILE A 137 -6.18 -23.14 -6.01
CA ILE A 137 -7.46 -23.29 -5.30
C ILE A 137 -7.59 -24.74 -4.86
N LEU A 138 -7.53 -24.97 -3.55
CA LEU A 138 -7.64 -26.28 -2.92
C LEU A 138 -8.97 -26.40 -2.17
N ASP A 139 -9.75 -27.42 -2.51
CA ASP A 139 -11.05 -27.74 -1.89
C ASP A 139 -11.03 -29.21 -1.41
N GLY A 140 -10.91 -29.42 -0.10
CA GLY A 140 -10.86 -30.75 0.51
C GLY A 140 -12.20 -31.47 0.37
N GLY A 141 -13.24 -30.88 0.95
CA GLY A 141 -14.61 -31.39 0.87
C GLY A 141 -15.06 -32.01 2.19
N ASP A 142 -15.66 -33.20 2.15
CA ASP A 142 -16.06 -33.93 3.36
C ASP A 142 -14.97 -34.95 3.77
N GLY A 143 -14.24 -34.72 4.85
CA GLY A 143 -13.14 -35.60 5.25
C GLY A 143 -12.19 -34.92 6.23
N ALA A 144 -11.22 -35.64 6.79
CA ALA A 144 -10.11 -35.01 7.48
C ALA A 144 -8.96 -34.80 6.50
N ASP A 145 -8.91 -33.62 5.91
CA ASP A 145 -8.08 -33.33 4.75
C ASP A 145 -6.74 -32.67 5.12
N LEU A 146 -5.75 -32.81 4.26
CA LEU A 146 -4.49 -32.07 4.30
C LEU A 146 -4.41 -31.18 3.05
N LEU A 147 -4.43 -29.87 3.25
CA LEU A 147 -4.27 -28.88 2.19
C LEU A 147 -2.96 -28.11 2.42
N ASP A 148 -2.12 -28.06 1.40
CA ASP A 148 -0.83 -27.38 1.37
C ASP A 148 -0.75 -26.54 0.09
N GLY A 149 -0.92 -25.22 0.22
CA GLY A 149 -0.92 -24.28 -0.91
C GLY A 149 0.43 -24.29 -1.62
N GLY A 150 1.48 -23.87 -0.91
CA GLY A 150 2.85 -23.92 -1.41
C GLY A 150 3.43 -22.52 -1.61
N GLU A 151 3.87 -22.19 -2.81
CA GLU A 151 4.33 -20.85 -3.21
C GLU A 151 3.25 -20.18 -4.07
N GLY A 152 2.91 -18.93 -3.77
CA GLY A 152 1.87 -18.18 -4.46
C GLY A 152 0.76 -17.77 -3.50
N ASP A 153 -0.24 -17.07 -4.02
CA ASP A 153 -1.35 -16.58 -3.22
C ASP A 153 -2.52 -17.57 -3.36
N ASP A 154 -2.68 -18.47 -2.39
CA ASP A 154 -3.56 -19.64 -2.51
C ASP A 154 -4.92 -19.45 -1.82
N ILE A 155 -5.94 -20.19 -2.28
CA ILE A 155 -7.26 -20.28 -1.63
C ILE A 155 -7.47 -21.69 -1.12
N LEU A 156 -7.60 -21.85 0.19
CA LEU A 156 -7.83 -23.11 0.88
C LEU A 156 -9.24 -23.19 1.44
N ARG A 157 -9.92 -24.29 1.13
CA ARG A 157 -11.24 -24.64 1.68
C ARG A 157 -11.17 -26.08 2.19
N GLY A 158 -11.07 -26.24 3.51
CA GLY A 158 -11.07 -27.57 4.15
C GLY A 158 -12.39 -28.29 3.88
N GLY A 159 -13.50 -27.68 4.30
CA GLY A 159 -14.84 -28.23 4.13
C GLY A 159 -15.32 -28.85 5.44
N ARG A 160 -15.94 -30.03 5.42
CA ARG A 160 -16.36 -30.70 6.66
C ARG A 160 -15.30 -31.68 7.11
N GLY A 161 -14.78 -31.44 8.30
CA GLY A 161 -14.00 -32.42 9.04
C GLY A 161 -12.98 -31.70 9.89
N GLY A 162 -11.92 -32.40 10.29
CA GLY A 162 -10.84 -31.79 11.05
C GLY A 162 -9.61 -31.69 10.18
N ASP A 163 -9.47 -30.57 9.50
CA ASP A 163 -8.53 -30.39 8.40
C ASP A 163 -7.18 -29.85 8.87
N SER A 164 -6.14 -30.09 8.09
CA SER A 164 -4.80 -29.53 8.28
C SER A 164 -4.52 -28.58 7.12
N LEU A 165 -4.51 -27.29 7.42
CA LEU A 165 -4.38 -26.22 6.44
C LEU A 165 -3.00 -25.56 6.57
N VAL A 166 -2.31 -25.45 5.44
CA VAL A 166 -0.98 -24.86 5.30
C VAL A 166 -1.04 -23.91 4.10
N GLY A 167 -0.98 -22.59 4.33
CA GLY A 167 -0.95 -21.63 3.23
C GLY A 167 0.39 -21.73 2.49
N GLY A 168 1.45 -21.29 3.15
CA GLY A 168 2.81 -21.43 2.65
C GLY A 168 3.47 -20.08 2.44
N ALA A 169 3.92 -19.79 1.22
CA ALA A 169 4.64 -18.58 0.87
C ALA A 169 3.82 -17.75 -0.12
N GLY A 170 3.27 -16.65 0.34
CA GLY A 170 2.44 -15.73 -0.43
C GLY A 170 1.48 -15.05 0.53
N GLN A 171 0.35 -14.58 0.01
CA GLN A 171 -0.81 -14.18 0.82
C GLN A 171 -1.90 -15.22 0.64
N ASP A 172 -2.08 -16.06 1.66
CA ASP A 172 -2.94 -17.23 1.56
C ASP A 172 -4.28 -17.00 2.27
N LEU A 173 -5.39 -17.36 1.60
CA LEU A 173 -6.75 -17.25 2.08
C LEU A 173 -7.31 -18.60 2.52
N VAL A 174 -7.69 -18.70 3.79
CA VAL A 174 -8.62 -19.75 4.24
C VAL A 174 -10.04 -19.20 4.21
N SER A 175 -10.97 -19.90 3.56
CA SER A 175 -12.34 -19.41 3.40
C SER A 175 -13.39 -20.37 3.95
N TYR A 176 -14.16 -19.89 4.93
CA TYR A 176 -15.32 -20.59 5.52
C TYR A 176 -16.67 -20.08 4.99
N ALA A 177 -16.67 -19.29 3.90
CA ALA A 177 -17.87 -18.63 3.37
C ALA A 177 -19.03 -19.58 3.02
N TYR A 178 -18.74 -20.87 2.79
CA TYR A 178 -19.73 -21.91 2.50
C TYR A 178 -20.19 -22.72 3.72
N SER A 179 -19.63 -22.45 4.91
CA SER A 179 -20.01 -23.09 6.15
C SER A 179 -21.51 -22.89 6.43
N ASP A 180 -22.15 -23.93 6.97
CA ASP A 180 -23.58 -23.91 7.30
C ASP A 180 -23.87 -23.45 8.74
N ALA A 181 -22.84 -23.03 9.47
CA ALA A 181 -22.89 -22.41 10.79
C ALA A 181 -21.67 -21.48 11.01
N GLY A 182 -21.75 -20.64 12.04
CA GLY A 182 -20.64 -19.79 12.47
C GLY A 182 -19.42 -20.60 12.91
N VAL A 183 -18.24 -20.04 12.66
CA VAL A 183 -16.93 -20.62 12.94
C VAL A 183 -16.20 -19.82 14.03
N THR A 184 -15.30 -20.50 14.74
CA THR A 184 -14.38 -19.88 15.69
C THR A 184 -12.97 -20.27 15.31
N ILE A 185 -12.18 -19.32 14.84
CA ILE A 185 -10.82 -19.50 14.34
C ILE A 185 -9.86 -18.69 15.21
N ASP A 186 -8.75 -19.31 15.58
CA ASP A 186 -7.64 -18.67 16.28
C ASP A 186 -6.35 -19.07 15.56
N LEU A 187 -5.84 -18.16 14.71
CA LEU A 187 -4.61 -18.39 13.94
C LEU A 187 -3.38 -18.37 14.85
N ALA A 188 -3.37 -17.54 15.90
CA ALA A 188 -2.29 -17.52 16.90
C ALA A 188 -2.16 -18.86 17.65
N ALA A 189 -3.28 -19.53 17.95
CA ALA A 189 -3.30 -20.87 18.55
C ALA A 189 -3.25 -22.01 17.53
N GLY A 190 -3.52 -21.72 16.26
CA GLY A 190 -3.60 -22.68 15.16
C GLY A 190 -4.78 -23.65 15.31
N THR A 191 -5.96 -23.16 15.68
CA THR A 191 -7.15 -23.98 15.94
C THR A 191 -8.43 -23.43 15.30
N GLY A 192 -9.28 -24.33 14.79
CA GLY A 192 -10.65 -24.03 14.36
C GLY A 192 -11.71 -24.86 15.11
N HIS A 193 -12.89 -24.27 15.29
CA HIS A 193 -14.06 -24.89 15.92
C HIS A 193 -15.38 -24.43 15.27
N GLY A 194 -16.42 -25.27 15.32
CA GLY A 194 -17.76 -24.92 14.84
C GLY A 194 -17.89 -24.94 13.31
N GLY A 195 -19.10 -25.24 12.83
CA GLY A 195 -19.38 -25.32 11.39
C GLY A 195 -18.39 -26.24 10.66
N PHE A 196 -17.83 -25.72 9.57
CA PHE A 196 -16.79 -26.37 8.77
C PHE A 196 -15.39 -26.31 9.42
N ALA A 197 -15.18 -25.48 10.44
CA ALA A 197 -13.90 -25.38 11.12
C ALA A 197 -13.68 -26.44 12.21
N GLU A 198 -14.63 -27.36 12.46
CA GLU A 198 -14.62 -28.24 13.63
C GLU A 198 -13.46 -29.24 13.63
N GLY A 199 -12.37 -28.88 14.33
CA GLY A 199 -11.20 -29.73 14.50
C GLY A 199 -10.01 -29.33 13.62
N ASP A 200 -10.16 -28.26 12.85
CA ASP A 200 -9.15 -27.72 11.95
C ASP A 200 -7.90 -27.25 12.69
N ARG A 201 -6.77 -27.34 11.98
CA ARG A 201 -5.47 -26.86 12.43
C ARG A 201 -4.73 -26.12 11.34
N PHE A 202 -4.07 -25.05 11.75
CA PHE A 202 -3.25 -24.18 10.90
C PHE A 202 -1.77 -24.36 11.29
N PHE A 203 -0.90 -24.65 10.32
CA PHE A 203 0.49 -25.04 10.59
C PHE A 203 1.57 -24.16 9.95
N ASP A 204 1.25 -23.38 8.93
CA ASP A 204 2.12 -22.34 8.36
C ASP A 204 1.23 -21.24 7.78
N ARG A 205 1.75 -20.00 7.88
CA ARG A 205 1.25 -18.74 7.32
C ARG A 205 -0.08 -18.82 6.57
N VAL A 206 -1.14 -18.37 7.24
CA VAL A 206 -2.42 -17.98 6.67
C VAL A 206 -2.59 -16.54 7.10
N GLU A 207 -2.62 -15.62 6.13
CA GLU A 207 -2.72 -14.19 6.36
C GLU A 207 -4.15 -13.68 6.15
N MET A 208 -4.97 -14.39 5.37
CA MET A 208 -6.33 -13.98 5.06
C MET A 208 -7.34 -15.03 5.53
N LEU A 209 -8.42 -14.56 6.12
CA LEU A 209 -9.48 -15.42 6.64
C LEU A 209 -10.86 -14.85 6.31
N ASP A 210 -11.64 -15.62 5.55
CA ASP A 210 -13.08 -15.36 5.45
C ASP A 210 -13.83 -16.23 6.46
N GLY A 211 -14.69 -15.58 7.24
CA GLY A 211 -15.72 -16.20 8.04
C GLY A 211 -16.79 -16.88 7.19
N SER A 212 -17.91 -17.18 7.84
CA SER A 212 -19.12 -17.73 7.26
C SER A 212 -20.13 -16.61 6.98
N ARG A 213 -21.43 -16.92 6.95
CA ARG A 213 -22.52 -15.93 6.82
C ARG A 213 -23.35 -15.83 8.10
N PHE A 214 -22.73 -16.21 9.20
CA PHE A 214 -23.32 -16.33 10.53
C PHE A 214 -22.30 -15.79 11.52
N GLY A 215 -22.75 -15.37 12.70
CA GLY A 215 -21.85 -14.86 13.74
C GLY A 215 -20.63 -15.75 14.01
N ASP A 216 -19.46 -15.22 13.64
CA ASP A 216 -18.16 -15.84 13.68
C ASP A 216 -17.29 -15.22 14.80
N SER A 217 -16.20 -15.92 15.14
CA SER A 217 -15.16 -15.40 16.02
C SER A 217 -13.82 -15.66 15.37
N LEU A 218 -13.17 -14.62 14.86
CA LEU A 218 -11.95 -14.69 14.08
C LEU A 218 -10.83 -14.01 14.86
N THR A 219 -9.75 -14.74 15.14
CA THR A 219 -8.55 -14.20 15.77
C THR A 219 -7.35 -14.40 14.85
N GLY A 220 -6.66 -13.31 14.54
CA GLY A 220 -5.44 -13.28 13.76
C GLY A 220 -4.24 -13.85 14.52
N SER A 221 -3.07 -13.62 13.95
CA SER A 221 -1.79 -14.21 14.31
C SER A 221 -0.89 -13.16 14.96
N ALA A 222 0.41 -13.22 14.68
CA ALA A 222 1.37 -12.19 15.06
C ALA A 222 1.96 -11.46 13.82
N ALA A 223 1.42 -11.76 12.64
CA ALA A 223 1.72 -11.12 11.37
C ALA A 223 0.57 -10.18 11.00
N ALA A 224 0.72 -9.41 9.92
CA ALA A 224 -0.38 -8.62 9.40
C ALA A 224 -1.42 -9.54 8.75
N ASP A 225 -2.62 -9.57 9.30
CA ASP A 225 -3.71 -10.43 8.88
C ASP A 225 -4.89 -9.62 8.31
N ALA A 226 -5.65 -10.22 7.39
CA ALA A 226 -6.91 -9.69 6.86
C ALA A 226 -8.08 -10.60 7.25
N LEU A 227 -8.97 -10.10 8.11
CA LEU A 227 -10.10 -10.86 8.64
C LEU A 227 -11.42 -10.30 8.07
N ASN A 228 -12.18 -11.14 7.37
CA ASN A 228 -13.48 -10.79 6.81
C ASN A 228 -14.60 -11.59 7.51
N GLY A 229 -15.50 -10.93 8.24
CA GLY A 229 -16.68 -11.55 8.88
C GLY A 229 -17.78 -11.95 7.90
N LEU A 230 -17.97 -11.14 6.85
CA LEU A 230 -19.02 -11.25 5.82
C LEU A 230 -20.43 -10.85 6.29
N ASP A 231 -21.30 -11.81 6.62
CA ASP A 231 -22.64 -11.52 7.15
C ASP A 231 -22.69 -12.17 8.54
N GLY A 232 -23.33 -11.54 9.53
CA GLY A 232 -23.41 -12.12 10.87
C GLY A 232 -23.03 -11.11 11.93
N ASP A 233 -23.31 -11.40 13.20
CA ASP A 233 -22.77 -10.59 14.29
C ASP A 233 -21.42 -11.21 14.68
N ASP A 234 -20.33 -10.64 14.17
CA ASP A 234 -19.00 -11.23 14.18
C ASP A 234 -18.09 -10.62 15.26
N ALA A 235 -17.10 -11.39 15.71
CA ALA A 235 -16.06 -10.93 16.62
C ALA A 235 -14.69 -11.10 15.97
N LEU A 236 -14.05 -9.99 15.61
CA LEU A 236 -12.76 -9.92 14.93
C LEU A 236 -11.71 -9.36 15.89
N ASP A 237 -10.64 -10.12 16.10
CA ASP A 237 -9.46 -9.76 16.91
C ASP A 237 -8.21 -9.91 16.05
N GLY A 238 -7.58 -8.81 15.62
CA GLY A 238 -6.38 -8.82 14.77
C GLY A 238 -5.21 -9.52 15.45
N GLY A 239 -5.03 -9.27 16.74
CA GLY A 239 -3.98 -9.86 17.55
C GLY A 239 -2.73 -8.99 17.56
N ALA A 240 -1.70 -9.38 16.84
CA ALA A 240 -0.50 -8.55 16.71
C ALA A 240 -0.10 -8.48 15.24
N GLY A 241 0.33 -7.33 14.76
CA GLY A 241 0.46 -7.11 13.32
C GLY A 241 -0.18 -5.78 12.96
N ASP A 242 -0.05 -5.38 11.70
CA ASP A 242 -0.84 -4.26 11.18
C ASP A 242 -2.01 -4.89 10.44
N ASP A 243 -3.14 -5.07 11.13
CA ASP A 243 -4.23 -5.94 10.67
C ASP A 243 -5.33 -5.14 9.93
N VAL A 244 -6.07 -5.82 9.04
CA VAL A 244 -7.25 -5.28 8.36
C VAL A 244 -8.48 -6.09 8.72
N LEU A 245 -9.48 -5.44 9.29
CA LEU A 245 -10.70 -6.06 9.80
C LEU A 245 -11.91 -5.53 9.02
N ASP A 246 -12.64 -6.40 8.32
CA ASP A 246 -13.92 -6.09 7.65
C ASP A 246 -15.00 -7.00 8.26
N GLY A 247 -15.86 -6.45 9.12
CA GLY A 247 -16.96 -7.22 9.72
C GLY A 247 -18.05 -7.57 8.70
N GLY A 248 -18.25 -6.70 7.72
CA GLY A 248 -19.36 -6.79 6.78
C GLY A 248 -20.71 -6.47 7.44
N ALA A 249 -21.75 -7.23 7.11
CA ALA A 249 -23.11 -6.93 7.53
C ALA A 249 -23.47 -7.60 8.85
N GLY A 250 -23.68 -6.81 9.90
CA GLY A 250 -24.21 -7.27 11.17
C GLY A 250 -23.94 -6.27 12.27
N ALA A 251 -23.99 -6.73 13.52
CA ALA A 251 -23.49 -5.94 14.64
C ALA A 251 -22.21 -6.57 15.17
N ASP A 252 -21.08 -6.03 14.72
CA ASP A 252 -19.77 -6.65 14.87
C ASP A 252 -18.99 -6.10 16.05
N SER A 253 -17.94 -6.83 16.43
CA SER A 253 -17.00 -6.39 17.46
C SER A 253 -15.57 -6.50 16.96
N PHE A 254 -14.85 -5.39 16.99
CA PHE A 254 -13.48 -5.26 16.49
C PHE A 254 -12.50 -5.08 17.64
N THR A 255 -11.36 -5.75 17.59
CA THR A 255 -10.20 -5.49 18.44
C THR A 255 -8.98 -5.54 17.53
N GLY A 256 -8.20 -4.46 17.42
CA GLY A 256 -7.00 -4.49 16.57
C GLY A 256 -5.89 -5.26 17.25
N GLY A 257 -5.50 -4.80 18.44
CA GLY A 257 -4.53 -5.48 19.28
C GLY A 257 -3.22 -4.71 19.37
N THR A 258 -2.12 -5.24 18.84
CA THR A 258 -0.85 -4.49 18.79
C THR A 258 -0.35 -4.31 17.37
N GLY A 259 -0.10 -3.06 17.00
CA GLY A 259 0.40 -2.66 15.69
C GLY A 259 -0.39 -1.45 15.25
N THR A 260 -0.59 -1.29 13.95
CA THR A 260 -1.46 -0.25 13.39
C THR A 260 -2.62 -0.92 12.66
N ASP A 261 -3.78 -0.93 13.29
CA ASP A 261 -4.89 -1.77 12.87
C ASP A 261 -5.98 -0.96 12.16
N THR A 262 -6.54 -1.55 11.10
CA THR A 262 -7.54 -0.94 10.22
C THR A 262 -8.89 -1.62 10.37
N VAL A 263 -9.95 -0.83 10.58
CA VAL A 263 -11.31 -1.28 10.29
C VAL A 263 -11.76 -0.72 8.95
N ASP A 264 -12.15 -1.61 8.03
CA ASP A 264 -12.46 -1.28 6.64
C ASP A 264 -13.96 -1.40 6.35
N TYR A 265 -14.60 -0.26 6.03
CA TYR A 265 -16.00 -0.19 5.59
C TYR A 265 -16.14 0.15 4.09
N ALA A 266 -15.09 0.00 3.28
CA ALA A 266 -15.09 0.38 1.87
C ALA A 266 -16.18 -0.35 1.04
N HIS A 267 -16.59 -1.54 1.46
CA HIS A 267 -17.64 -2.33 0.82
C HIS A 267 -19.07 -1.98 1.26
N SER A 268 -19.22 -1.13 2.28
CA SER A 268 -20.52 -0.72 2.79
C SER A 268 -21.38 -0.09 1.70
N GLN A 269 -22.65 -0.51 1.66
CA GLN A 269 -23.61 -0.06 0.66
C GLN A 269 -24.30 1.26 1.02
N ALA A 270 -23.95 1.87 2.15
CA ALA A 270 -24.44 3.16 2.61
C ALA A 270 -23.36 3.90 3.43
N GLY A 271 -23.56 5.20 3.62
CA GLY A 271 -22.69 6.00 4.48
C GLY A 271 -22.80 5.57 5.94
N ILE A 272 -21.67 5.64 6.63
CA ILE A 272 -21.48 5.20 8.02
C ILE A 272 -21.24 6.39 8.96
N ALA A 273 -21.51 6.19 10.25
CA ALA A 273 -21.22 7.15 11.29
C ALA A 273 -20.56 6.45 12.48
N ILE A 274 -19.26 6.69 12.67
CA ILE A 274 -18.42 6.05 13.68
C ILE A 274 -17.73 7.12 14.52
N ASP A 275 -17.67 6.88 15.82
CA ASP A 275 -16.90 7.66 16.79
C ASP A 275 -16.19 6.69 17.74
N LEU A 276 -14.87 6.54 17.55
CA LEU A 276 -14.03 5.63 18.34
C LEU A 276 -13.93 6.11 19.79
N GLY A 277 -13.78 7.42 20.03
CA GLY A 277 -13.73 7.99 21.38
C GLY A 277 -15.02 7.79 22.19
N ALA A 278 -16.18 7.82 21.53
CA ALA A 278 -17.48 7.56 22.15
C ALA A 278 -17.89 6.07 22.12
N GLY A 279 -17.25 5.26 21.28
CA GLY A 279 -17.59 3.86 21.03
C GLY A 279 -18.96 3.68 20.38
N THR A 280 -19.32 4.54 19.42
CA THR A 280 -20.61 4.45 18.69
C THR A 280 -20.42 4.20 17.22
N ALA A 281 -21.24 3.33 16.64
CA ALA A 281 -21.26 2.97 15.22
C ALA A 281 -22.70 2.85 14.72
N HIS A 282 -23.02 3.51 13.61
CA HIS A 282 -24.37 3.52 13.01
C HIS A 282 -24.33 3.63 11.48
N GLY A 283 -25.37 3.11 10.82
CA GLY A 283 -25.57 3.23 9.39
C GLY A 283 -24.72 2.25 8.55
N GLY A 284 -25.26 1.84 7.40
CA GLY A 284 -24.60 0.86 6.54
C GLY A 284 -24.24 -0.41 7.29
N ASP A 285 -23.02 -0.87 7.04
CA ASP A 285 -22.43 -2.04 7.67
C ASP A 285 -21.96 -1.73 9.11
N ALA A 286 -21.78 -0.45 9.47
CA ALA A 286 -21.42 -0.04 10.84
C ALA A 286 -22.58 -0.10 11.87
N GLU A 287 -23.77 -0.59 11.51
CA GLU A 287 -24.95 -0.50 12.36
C GLU A 287 -24.92 -1.47 13.55
N GLY A 288 -24.56 -0.94 14.71
CA GLY A 288 -24.54 -1.71 15.96
C GLY A 288 -23.17 -2.24 16.33
N ASP A 289 -22.16 -1.93 15.52
CA ASP A 289 -20.78 -2.33 15.75
C ASP A 289 -20.20 -1.73 17.03
N SER A 290 -19.18 -2.42 17.53
CA SER A 290 -18.45 -2.04 18.72
C SER A 290 -16.95 -2.16 18.49
N PHE A 291 -16.20 -1.19 19.02
CA PHE A 291 -14.75 -1.14 18.93
C PHE A 291 -14.15 -1.41 20.31
N GLY A 292 -13.23 -2.36 20.34
CA GLY A 292 -12.32 -2.61 21.44
C GLY A 292 -11.20 -1.57 21.47
N ASP A 293 -10.14 -1.88 22.21
CA ASP A 293 -8.96 -1.02 22.26
C ASP A 293 -8.09 -1.21 20.99
N ALA A 294 -7.28 -0.20 20.67
CA ALA A 294 -6.26 -0.22 19.62
C ALA A 294 -6.81 -0.43 18.20
N ILE A 295 -7.64 0.50 17.75
CA ILE A 295 -7.92 0.73 16.32
C ILE A 295 -7.37 2.11 16.02
N GLU A 296 -6.46 2.22 15.06
CA GLU A 296 -5.81 3.46 14.69
C GLU A 296 -6.25 3.95 13.30
N ILE A 297 -6.74 3.05 12.44
CA ILE A 297 -7.15 3.37 11.08
C ILE A 297 -8.62 3.05 10.87
N LEU A 298 -9.36 4.03 10.35
CA LEU A 298 -10.75 3.86 9.94
C LEU A 298 -10.91 4.23 8.47
N ARG A 299 -11.35 3.26 7.66
CA ARG A 299 -11.68 3.50 6.25
C ARG A 299 -13.20 3.51 6.06
N GLY A 300 -13.70 4.63 5.57
CA GLY A 300 -15.09 4.86 5.22
C GLY A 300 -15.53 4.15 3.95
N SER A 301 -16.81 4.29 3.67
CA SER A 301 -17.48 3.83 2.47
C SER A 301 -17.28 4.81 1.30
N ARG A 302 -17.88 4.53 0.15
CA ARG A 302 -17.93 5.48 -0.98
C ARG A 302 -19.11 6.48 -0.91
N PHE A 303 -19.69 6.65 0.27
CA PHE A 303 -20.86 7.49 0.52
C PHE A 303 -20.52 8.52 1.59
N ALA A 304 -21.45 9.45 1.86
CA ALA A 304 -21.24 10.45 2.90
C ALA A 304 -21.11 9.82 4.29
N ASP A 305 -19.89 9.86 4.83
CA ASP A 305 -19.51 9.27 6.10
C ASP A 305 -19.30 10.30 7.21
N THR A 306 -19.37 9.86 8.45
CA THR A 306 -18.94 10.63 9.63
C THR A 306 -17.99 9.76 10.43
N LEU A 307 -16.72 10.11 10.43
CA LEU A 307 -15.64 9.35 11.04
C LEU A 307 -15.03 10.21 12.15
N ALA A 308 -14.97 9.68 13.37
CA ALA A 308 -14.28 10.32 14.47
C ALA A 308 -13.30 9.35 15.15
N GLY A 309 -12.07 9.81 15.34
CA GLY A 309 -11.00 9.09 16.02
C GLY A 309 -11.19 9.06 17.54
N GLY A 310 -10.16 8.60 18.23
CA GLY A 310 -10.10 8.41 19.66
C GLY A 310 -9.20 9.43 20.35
N ALA A 311 -8.33 8.91 21.22
CA ALA A 311 -7.35 9.69 21.97
C ALA A 311 -5.90 9.35 21.59
N GLY A 312 -5.74 8.51 20.56
CA GLY A 312 -4.45 8.09 19.99
C GLY A 312 -4.18 8.85 18.70
N ALA A 313 -3.08 8.53 18.03
CA ALA A 313 -2.85 9.06 16.68
C ALA A 313 -3.68 8.23 15.69
N ASP A 314 -4.68 8.83 15.09
CA ASP A 314 -5.66 8.17 14.24
C ASP A 314 -5.47 8.56 12.76
N SER A 315 -5.76 7.64 11.84
CA SER A 315 -5.82 7.90 10.40
C SER A 315 -7.23 7.63 9.86
N LEU A 316 -7.90 8.67 9.39
CA LEU A 316 -9.28 8.61 8.93
C LEU A 316 -9.36 8.81 7.42
N PHE A 317 -9.96 7.86 6.70
CA PHE A 317 -10.11 7.88 5.25
C PHE A 317 -11.59 7.91 4.86
N GLY A 318 -12.09 9.05 4.34
CA GLY A 318 -13.48 9.21 3.88
C GLY A 318 -13.77 8.62 2.50
N ALA A 319 -12.74 8.38 1.70
CA ALA A 319 -12.81 7.87 0.33
C ALA A 319 -13.58 8.76 -0.66
N ALA A 320 -14.88 8.52 -0.87
CA ALA A 320 -15.67 9.34 -1.78
C ALA A 320 -16.99 9.66 -1.11
N GLY A 321 -17.51 10.86 -1.27
CA GLY A 321 -18.70 11.20 -0.49
C GLY A 321 -18.78 12.68 -0.19
N THR A 322 -19.23 12.99 1.00
CA THR A 322 -19.27 14.34 1.55
C THR A 322 -19.10 14.08 3.02
N ASP A 323 -17.85 13.98 3.40
CA ASP A 323 -17.46 13.24 4.58
C ASP A 323 -17.15 14.21 5.71
N ARG A 324 -17.37 13.76 6.94
CA ARG A 324 -17.00 14.51 8.14
C ARG A 324 -15.97 13.71 8.90
N LEU A 325 -14.76 14.23 8.99
CA LEU A 325 -13.62 13.63 9.67
C LEU A 325 -13.26 14.47 10.90
N ASP A 326 -13.17 13.82 12.07
CA ASP A 326 -12.82 14.43 13.35
C ASP A 326 -11.68 13.60 13.99
N GLY A 327 -10.45 14.11 14.02
CA GLY A 327 -9.29 13.37 14.54
C GLY A 327 -9.44 13.00 16.02
N GLY A 328 -9.84 13.97 16.84
CA GLY A 328 -10.04 13.79 18.26
C GLY A 328 -8.87 14.35 19.05
N ALA A 329 -8.14 13.49 19.75
CA ALA A 329 -6.91 13.90 20.44
C ALA A 329 -5.79 12.96 20.02
N GLY A 330 -4.60 13.49 19.77
CA GLY A 330 -3.55 12.74 19.10
C GLY A 330 -3.00 13.56 17.93
N ASP A 331 -1.94 13.05 17.30
CA ASP A 331 -1.44 13.65 16.06
C ASP A 331 -2.07 12.88 14.90
N ASP A 332 -3.14 13.41 14.31
CA ASP A 332 -4.03 12.68 13.42
C ASP A 332 -3.77 12.95 11.93
N VAL A 333 -4.13 12.00 11.07
CA VAL A 333 -4.06 12.12 9.61
C VAL A 333 -5.45 11.94 9.00
N LEU A 334 -5.94 12.96 8.30
CA LEU A 334 -7.28 12.99 7.74
C LEU A 334 -7.23 13.08 6.21
N GLN A 335 -7.92 12.16 5.53
CA GLN A 335 -8.02 12.12 4.08
C GLN A 335 -9.49 11.98 3.67
N GLY A 336 -10.12 13.08 3.24
CA GLY A 336 -11.53 13.08 2.82
C GLY A 336 -11.72 12.35 1.49
N GLY A 337 -10.86 12.66 0.51
CA GLY A 337 -10.90 12.06 -0.82
C GLY A 337 -11.82 12.84 -1.76
N ALA A 338 -12.62 12.15 -2.57
CA ALA A 338 -13.46 12.80 -3.56
C ALA A 338 -14.78 13.23 -2.92
N GLY A 339 -14.94 14.51 -2.62
CA GLY A 339 -16.14 14.96 -1.94
C GLY A 339 -16.16 16.45 -1.73
N ALA A 340 -17.10 16.91 -0.91
CA ALA A 340 -17.00 18.22 -0.28
C ALA A 340 -16.94 17.95 1.21
N ASP A 341 -15.73 17.83 1.73
CA ASP A 341 -15.50 17.17 3.01
C ASP A 341 -15.32 18.21 4.14
N SER A 342 -15.42 17.77 5.38
CA SER A 342 -15.21 18.63 6.54
C SER A 342 -14.24 17.99 7.52
N PHE A 343 -13.23 18.74 7.91
CA PHE A 343 -12.10 18.28 8.71
C PHE A 343 -12.05 19.02 10.04
N SER A 344 -11.81 18.29 11.12
CA SER A 344 -11.52 18.78 12.47
C SER A 344 -10.40 17.89 12.99
N GLY A 345 -9.24 18.44 13.36
CA GLY A 345 -8.14 17.60 13.86
C GLY A 345 -8.31 17.40 15.35
N GLY A 346 -8.23 18.49 16.12
CA GLY A 346 -8.59 18.50 17.52
C GLY A 346 -7.40 18.86 18.40
N ASP A 347 -7.08 18.00 19.37
CA ASP A 347 -5.94 18.20 20.27
C ASP A 347 -4.69 17.48 19.72
N GLY A 348 -3.73 18.19 19.15
CA GLY A 348 -2.45 17.60 18.74
C GLY A 348 -1.80 18.34 17.58
N VAL A 349 -1.08 17.62 16.74
CA VAL A 349 -0.58 18.12 15.44
C VAL A 349 -1.22 17.31 14.33
N ASP A 350 -2.22 17.90 13.70
CA ASP A 350 -3.10 17.20 12.77
C ASP A 350 -2.81 17.58 11.31
N VAL A 351 -2.92 16.59 10.43
CA VAL A 351 -2.63 16.71 9.00
C VAL A 351 -3.89 16.41 8.20
N VAL A 352 -4.33 17.35 7.35
CA VAL A 352 -5.17 17.00 6.21
C VAL A 352 -4.28 16.70 5.02
N THR A 353 -4.41 15.50 4.44
CA THR A 353 -3.58 15.08 3.30
C THR A 353 -4.39 14.86 2.03
N TYR A 354 -3.81 15.32 0.92
CA TYR A 354 -4.27 15.07 -0.44
C TYR A 354 -3.28 14.22 -1.22
N ALA A 355 -2.35 13.52 -0.56
CA ALA A 355 -1.23 12.81 -1.19
C ALA A 355 -1.69 11.78 -2.24
N ASP A 356 -2.82 11.11 -2.00
CA ASP A 356 -3.38 10.08 -2.89
C ASP A 356 -4.28 10.64 -4.00
N ALA A 357 -4.47 11.96 -4.07
CA ALA A 357 -5.31 12.56 -5.11
C ALA A 357 -4.79 12.20 -6.51
N GLU A 358 -5.66 11.65 -7.36
CA GLU A 358 -5.30 11.21 -8.72
C GLU A 358 -4.98 12.38 -9.67
N ARG A 359 -5.19 13.62 -9.21
CA ARG A 359 -4.96 14.86 -9.96
C ARG A 359 -4.39 15.93 -9.02
N GLY A 360 -3.72 16.91 -9.59
CA GLY A 360 -3.25 18.07 -8.82
C GLY A 360 -4.39 18.82 -8.14
N VAL A 361 -4.15 19.25 -6.90
CA VAL A 361 -5.14 19.91 -6.03
C VAL A 361 -4.89 21.41 -5.91
N THR A 362 -5.95 22.15 -5.58
CA THR A 362 -5.84 23.55 -5.17
C THR A 362 -6.55 23.72 -3.84
N VAL A 363 -5.84 24.25 -2.85
CA VAL A 363 -6.38 24.64 -1.54
C VAL A 363 -6.14 26.14 -1.38
N ASP A 364 -7.19 26.92 -1.18
CA ASP A 364 -7.15 28.35 -0.90
C ASP A 364 -7.96 28.63 0.37
N LEU A 365 -7.27 28.77 1.50
CA LEU A 365 -7.89 29.00 2.81
C LEU A 365 -8.59 30.36 2.87
N SER A 366 -8.11 31.35 2.12
CA SER A 366 -8.70 32.69 2.05
C SER A 366 -9.96 32.75 1.17
N GLU A 367 -10.05 31.90 0.15
CA GLU A 367 -11.15 31.81 -0.81
C GLU A 367 -11.55 30.34 -1.09
N PRO A 368 -12.19 29.62 -0.15
CA PRO A 368 -12.45 28.18 -0.29
C PRO A 368 -13.28 27.77 -1.52
N ASP A 369 -14.11 28.69 -2.06
CA ASP A 369 -14.84 28.50 -3.32
C ASP A 369 -13.92 28.26 -4.54
N ARG A 370 -12.61 28.47 -4.40
CA ARG A 370 -11.59 28.25 -5.43
C ARG A 370 -10.90 26.90 -5.33
N ASN A 371 -11.17 26.11 -4.29
CA ASN A 371 -10.56 24.81 -4.15
C ASN A 371 -10.92 23.92 -5.34
N PHE A 372 -9.99 23.04 -5.71
CA PHE A 372 -10.11 22.20 -6.90
C PHE A 372 -9.48 20.83 -6.69
N GLY A 373 -9.97 19.85 -7.46
CA GLY A 373 -9.58 18.46 -7.32
C GLY A 373 -10.34 17.86 -6.15
N ASP A 374 -9.64 17.07 -5.35
CA ASP A 374 -10.21 16.43 -4.17
C ASP A 374 -10.47 17.46 -3.05
N ALA A 375 -9.81 18.62 -3.08
CA ALA A 375 -10.08 19.72 -2.14
C ALA A 375 -11.41 20.48 -2.39
N ALA A 376 -12.15 20.13 -3.46
CA ALA A 376 -13.23 20.97 -4.00
C ALA A 376 -14.48 20.99 -3.11
N GLY A 377 -14.67 22.10 -2.38
CA GLY A 377 -15.79 22.26 -1.46
C GLY A 377 -15.46 21.88 -0.02
N ASP A 378 -14.22 21.50 0.23
CA ASP A 378 -13.74 21.12 1.55
C ASP A 378 -13.77 22.29 2.54
N VAL A 379 -14.01 21.94 3.80
CA VAL A 379 -14.09 22.85 4.92
C VAL A 379 -13.15 22.39 6.02
N PHE A 380 -12.13 23.20 6.29
CA PHE A 380 -11.23 23.03 7.43
C PHE A 380 -11.84 23.74 8.65
N LEU A 381 -12.13 22.99 9.72
CA LEU A 381 -12.77 23.52 10.92
C LEU A 381 -11.72 24.00 11.94
N ASP A 382 -11.47 23.22 12.98
CA ASP A 382 -10.57 23.59 14.08
C ASP A 382 -9.49 22.52 14.25
N GLY A 383 -8.35 22.94 14.83
CA GLY A 383 -7.21 22.07 15.11
C GLY A 383 -6.66 21.36 13.88
N ILE A 384 -6.52 22.04 12.74
CA ILE A 384 -5.74 21.52 11.61
C ILE A 384 -4.47 22.36 11.53
N GLU A 385 -3.33 21.74 11.84
CA GLU A 385 -2.04 22.42 11.80
C GLU A 385 -1.45 22.38 10.38
N ILE A 386 -1.56 21.24 9.69
CA ILE A 386 -0.85 20.98 8.43
C ILE A 386 -1.81 20.62 7.31
N ILE A 387 -1.60 21.21 6.14
CA ILE A 387 -2.20 20.76 4.89
C ILE A 387 -1.12 20.22 3.95
N GLU A 388 -1.23 18.94 3.64
CA GLU A 388 -0.34 18.23 2.73
C GLU A 388 -0.97 18.12 1.32
N GLY A 389 -0.25 18.58 0.30
CA GLY A 389 -0.68 18.56 -1.09
C GLY A 389 -0.61 17.18 -1.76
N SER A 390 -1.08 17.11 -3.01
CA SER A 390 -0.99 15.91 -3.84
C SER A 390 0.42 15.62 -4.35
N ARG A 391 0.70 14.35 -4.65
CA ARG A 391 1.96 13.91 -5.29
C ARG A 391 2.10 14.33 -6.76
N ILE A 392 1.02 14.83 -7.38
CA ILE A 392 0.98 15.22 -8.79
C ILE A 392 1.34 16.71 -8.99
N GLY A 393 1.25 17.51 -7.92
CA GLY A 393 1.52 18.95 -7.91
C GLY A 393 0.32 19.74 -7.38
N SER A 394 0.59 20.76 -6.58
CA SER A 394 -0.41 21.41 -5.75
C SER A 394 -0.29 22.94 -5.78
N SER A 395 -1.42 23.62 -5.67
CA SER A 395 -1.49 25.06 -5.39
C SER A 395 -2.07 25.25 -4.00
N LEU A 396 -1.24 25.58 -3.01
CA LEU A 396 -1.63 25.76 -1.61
C LEU A 396 -1.50 27.24 -1.26
N ARG A 397 -2.59 27.85 -0.79
CA ARG A 397 -2.66 29.27 -0.44
C ARG A 397 -3.29 29.46 0.93
N GLY A 398 -2.57 30.18 1.78
CA GLY A 398 -2.89 30.48 3.16
C GLY A 398 -3.97 31.53 3.34
N ASP A 399 -4.17 31.93 4.58
CA ASP A 399 -5.08 33.00 4.97
C ASP A 399 -4.35 34.18 5.64
N ALA A 400 -4.69 34.53 6.87
CA ALA A 400 -4.04 35.62 7.59
C ALA A 400 -3.51 35.17 8.96
N GLY A 401 -3.59 33.87 9.25
CA GLY A 401 -2.95 33.23 10.40
C GLY A 401 -1.75 32.41 9.97
N ASP A 402 -1.03 31.89 10.95
CA ASP A 402 0.15 31.05 10.75
C ASP A 402 -0.27 29.71 10.11
N ASN A 403 0.18 29.44 8.89
CA ASN A 403 -0.19 28.26 8.10
C ASN A 403 1.01 27.32 7.90
N HIS A 404 0.77 26.01 7.94
CA HIS A 404 1.78 25.00 7.61
C HIS A 404 1.37 24.20 6.39
N PHE A 405 2.12 24.33 5.29
CA PHE A 405 1.92 23.56 4.07
C PHE A 405 3.09 22.63 3.78
N ARG A 406 2.76 21.42 3.32
CA ARG A 406 3.73 20.44 2.82
C ARG A 406 3.35 20.00 1.41
N ALA A 407 4.31 19.94 0.50
CA ALA A 407 4.14 19.33 -0.81
C ALA A 407 4.64 17.89 -0.82
N SER A 408 3.95 17.01 -1.56
CA SER A 408 4.30 15.58 -1.62
C SER A 408 4.83 15.12 -2.99
N GLY A 409 4.99 16.04 -3.95
CA GLY A 409 5.55 15.79 -5.28
C GLY A 409 5.00 16.73 -6.35
N GLY A 410 5.48 16.59 -7.59
CA GLY A 410 5.01 17.38 -8.72
C GLY A 410 5.47 18.84 -8.68
N LEU A 411 4.90 19.70 -9.53
CA LEU A 411 5.21 21.13 -9.49
C LEU A 411 4.27 21.82 -8.50
N ASN A 412 4.81 22.46 -7.46
CA ASN A 412 3.99 23.09 -6.42
C ASN A 412 4.13 24.61 -6.37
N SER A 413 3.05 25.25 -5.92
CA SER A 413 3.00 26.68 -5.58
C SER A 413 2.42 26.81 -4.18
N LEU A 414 3.26 27.17 -3.21
CA LEU A 414 2.90 27.38 -1.81
C LEU A 414 2.97 28.88 -1.51
N ASN A 415 1.91 29.44 -0.93
CA ASN A 415 1.82 30.85 -0.56
C ASN A 415 1.21 31.00 0.83
N GLY A 416 1.96 31.52 1.79
CA GLY A 416 1.52 31.71 3.18
C GLY A 416 0.58 32.90 3.40
N GLU A 417 0.71 33.93 2.56
CA GLU A 417 -0.02 35.21 2.64
C GLU A 417 0.35 36.09 3.84
N ALA A 418 -0.25 35.91 5.01
CA ALA A 418 0.12 36.67 6.20
C ALA A 418 0.04 35.78 7.42
N GLY A 419 0.98 35.95 8.35
CA GLY A 419 1.22 34.99 9.42
C GLY A 419 2.70 34.64 9.45
N ASN A 420 3.10 33.85 10.44
CA ASN A 420 4.43 33.25 10.46
C ASN A 420 4.31 31.82 9.92
N ASP A 421 4.47 31.67 8.62
CA ASP A 421 4.10 30.47 7.89
C ASP A 421 5.26 29.47 7.78
N ILE A 422 4.93 28.18 7.66
CA ILE A 422 5.88 27.11 7.35
C ILE A 422 5.51 26.48 6.03
N LEU A 423 6.37 26.65 5.02
CA LEU A 423 6.15 26.15 3.67
C LEU A 423 7.24 25.14 3.31
N GLU A 424 6.85 23.90 3.04
CA GLU A 424 7.76 22.81 2.69
C GLU A 424 7.46 22.30 1.27
N GLY A 425 8.42 22.45 0.36
CA GLY A 425 8.43 21.89 -0.99
C GLY A 425 8.67 20.37 -1.00
N ALA A 426 8.70 19.78 -2.20
CA ALA A 426 8.98 18.38 -2.46
C ALA A 426 10.37 18.22 -3.11
N GLU A 427 10.62 17.11 -3.82
CA GLU A 427 11.88 16.87 -4.55
C GLU A 427 11.86 17.43 -5.99
N ASN A 428 10.94 18.35 -6.26
CA ASN A 428 10.65 18.87 -7.60
C ASN A 428 10.69 20.39 -7.59
N LEU A 429 10.65 21.00 -8.79
CA LEU A 429 10.61 22.46 -8.89
C LEU A 429 9.37 23.02 -8.18
N ASP A 430 9.62 23.81 -7.15
CA ASP A 430 8.59 24.45 -6.35
C ASP A 430 8.72 25.98 -6.32
N ILE A 431 7.59 26.63 -6.03
CA ILE A 431 7.51 28.08 -5.80
C ILE A 431 6.95 28.28 -4.40
N LEU A 432 7.76 28.86 -3.51
CA LEU A 432 7.42 29.11 -2.11
C LEU A 432 7.39 30.63 -1.88
N THR A 433 6.27 31.14 -1.41
CA THR A 433 6.06 32.55 -1.10
C THR A 433 5.59 32.68 0.34
N GLY A 434 6.41 33.26 1.23
CA GLY A 434 6.07 33.48 2.64
C GLY A 434 4.92 34.46 2.77
N GLY A 435 5.21 35.75 2.65
CA GLY A 435 4.20 36.80 2.64
C GLY A 435 4.48 37.89 3.66
N GLN A 436 3.58 38.10 4.61
CA GLN A 436 3.80 39.01 5.74
C GLN A 436 3.99 38.24 7.02
N GLY A 437 5.12 38.42 7.70
CA GLY A 437 5.42 37.76 8.96
C GLY A 437 6.74 37.01 8.85
N ASP A 438 7.18 36.40 9.95
CA ASP A 438 8.48 35.74 9.99
C ASP A 438 8.31 34.29 9.51
N ASP A 439 8.58 34.05 8.23
CA ASP A 439 8.25 32.79 7.57
C ASP A 439 9.42 31.80 7.53
N ARG A 440 9.10 30.50 7.42
CA ARG A 440 10.07 29.43 7.21
C ARG A 440 9.75 28.70 5.90
N LEU A 441 10.63 28.84 4.91
CA LEU A 441 10.48 28.20 3.61
C LEU A 441 11.58 27.15 3.41
N VAL A 442 11.19 25.93 3.04
CA VAL A 442 12.10 24.79 2.83
C VAL A 442 11.82 24.16 1.47
N GLY A 443 12.79 24.13 0.56
CA GLY A 443 12.63 23.59 -0.80
C GLY A 443 12.79 22.08 -0.90
N ASN A 444 13.57 21.48 0.01
CA ASN A 444 13.99 20.09 -0.02
C ASN A 444 14.89 19.75 -1.22
N GLY A 445 14.35 19.36 -2.36
CA GLY A 445 15.14 19.06 -3.54
C GLY A 445 14.46 19.63 -4.77
N GLY A 446 15.21 20.05 -5.80
CA GLY A 446 14.55 20.74 -6.92
C GLY A 446 15.38 21.90 -7.41
N ASN A 447 14.76 22.83 -8.11
CA ASN A 447 15.44 24.05 -8.54
C ASN A 447 14.50 25.19 -8.21
N ASP A 448 14.43 25.57 -6.95
CA ASP A 448 13.21 26.17 -6.41
C ASP A 448 13.25 27.69 -6.42
N TYR A 449 12.09 28.31 -6.29
CA TYR A 449 11.94 29.76 -6.18
C TYR A 449 11.34 30.13 -4.84
N PHE A 450 12.07 30.93 -4.07
CA PHE A 450 11.67 31.41 -2.75
C PHE A 450 11.48 32.92 -2.75
N TYR A 451 10.39 33.36 -2.14
CA TYR A 451 10.07 34.75 -1.90
C TYR A 451 9.60 34.91 -0.45
N GLY A 452 10.46 35.37 0.46
CA GLY A 452 10.09 35.64 1.85
C GLY A 452 9.07 36.79 1.95
N ASN A 453 9.37 37.90 1.28
CA ASN A 453 8.65 39.18 1.28
C ASN A 453 8.86 40.00 2.56
N ASP A 454 7.83 40.29 3.37
CA ASP A 454 7.96 41.17 4.54
C ASP A 454 8.11 40.32 5.81
N GLY A 455 9.21 40.45 6.56
CA GLY A 455 9.43 39.70 7.80
C GLY A 455 10.88 39.24 7.96
N ASP A 456 11.21 38.68 9.13
CA ASP A 456 12.53 38.09 9.37
C ASP A 456 12.51 36.60 8.95
N ASP A 457 12.70 36.34 7.66
CA ASP A 457 12.42 35.03 7.07
C ASP A 457 13.59 34.03 7.16
N ILE A 458 13.28 32.73 7.17
CA ILE A 458 14.26 31.63 7.07
C ILE A 458 14.05 30.88 5.76
N LEU A 459 15.04 30.93 4.87
CA LEU A 459 15.00 30.26 3.57
C LEU A 459 16.04 29.14 3.53
N ILE A 460 15.59 27.92 3.25
CA ILE A 460 16.42 26.71 3.11
C ILE A 460 16.15 26.13 1.71
N GLY A 461 17.10 26.31 0.79
CA GLY A 461 17.00 25.77 -0.58
C GLY A 461 16.96 24.25 -0.59
N GLY A 462 18.00 23.63 -0.02
CA GLY A 462 18.17 22.19 -0.05
C GLY A 462 19.00 21.77 -1.27
N GLY A 463 18.64 20.66 -1.90
CA GLY A 463 19.39 20.12 -3.03
C GLY A 463 18.95 20.69 -4.37
N GLY A 464 19.86 21.35 -5.09
CA GLY A 464 19.68 21.65 -6.51
C GLY A 464 20.08 23.07 -6.86
N GLN A 465 19.34 23.77 -7.71
CA GLN A 465 19.66 25.15 -8.09
C GLN A 465 18.54 26.11 -7.73
N ASP A 466 18.70 26.76 -6.58
CA ASP A 466 17.63 27.54 -5.97
C ASP A 466 17.81 29.05 -6.17
N TRP A 467 16.69 29.75 -6.23
CA TRP A 467 16.64 31.21 -6.28
C TRP A 467 15.92 31.73 -5.04
N MET A 468 16.65 32.39 -4.18
CA MET A 468 16.15 32.88 -2.89
C MET A 468 16.11 34.40 -2.85
N GLU A 469 14.93 34.96 -2.59
CA GLU A 469 14.72 36.38 -2.27
C GLU A 469 14.11 36.45 -0.87
N GLY A 470 14.85 36.99 0.09
CA GLY A 470 14.37 37.20 1.46
C GLY A 470 13.31 38.28 1.47
N GLY A 471 13.73 39.55 1.42
CA GLY A 471 12.83 40.65 1.11
C GLY A 471 13.10 41.82 2.04
N ALA A 472 12.10 42.25 2.79
CA ALA A 472 12.20 43.29 3.80
C ALA A 472 12.22 42.66 5.20
N GLY A 473 13.37 42.68 5.85
CA GLY A 473 13.54 42.19 7.22
C GLY A 473 14.93 41.56 7.38
N ALA A 474 15.21 40.99 8.55
CA ALA A 474 16.50 40.38 8.83
C ALA A 474 16.49 38.90 8.42
N ASP A 475 16.67 38.66 7.12
CA ASP A 475 16.52 37.32 6.53
C ASP A 475 17.71 36.38 6.80
N ARG A 476 17.43 35.09 6.93
CA ARG A 476 18.42 34.02 7.12
C ARG A 476 18.39 33.04 5.97
N PHE A 477 19.46 33.02 5.18
CA PHE A 477 19.68 32.03 4.10
C PHE A 477 20.52 30.88 4.64
N VAL A 478 19.92 29.71 4.80
CA VAL A 478 20.54 28.57 5.50
C VAL A 478 20.99 27.52 4.50
N TYR A 479 22.25 27.09 4.65
CA TYR A 479 22.80 25.93 3.96
C TYR A 479 23.14 24.84 4.98
N THR A 480 22.72 23.61 4.69
CA THR A 480 22.83 22.48 5.62
C THR A 480 23.90 21.49 5.23
N ALA A 481 24.28 21.43 3.95
CA ALA A 481 25.35 20.58 3.46
C ALA A 481 26.11 21.23 2.30
N ILE A 482 27.35 20.78 2.08
CA ILE A 482 28.15 21.20 0.91
C ILE A 482 27.51 20.80 -0.43
N THR A 483 26.63 19.79 -0.41
CA THR A 483 25.90 19.30 -1.58
C THR A 483 24.83 20.24 -2.06
N ASP A 484 24.33 21.12 -1.18
CA ASP A 484 23.25 22.07 -1.47
C ASP A 484 23.66 22.94 -2.66
N ALA A 485 24.92 23.45 -2.68
CA ALA A 485 25.46 24.25 -3.79
C ALA A 485 26.73 23.65 -4.44
N ASN A 486 26.66 22.42 -4.98
CA ASN A 486 27.82 21.72 -5.53
C ASN A 486 28.36 22.32 -6.86
N PRO A 487 29.64 22.75 -6.92
CA PRO A 487 30.24 23.41 -8.08
C PRO A 487 30.66 22.48 -9.23
N THR A 488 30.70 21.15 -9.03
CA THR A 488 31.17 20.17 -10.03
C THR A 488 30.09 19.69 -11.00
N ASN A 489 28.80 19.99 -10.73
CA ASN A 489 27.71 19.69 -11.65
C ASN A 489 27.75 20.62 -12.88
N PRO A 490 27.92 20.12 -14.12
CA PRO A 490 27.94 20.95 -15.34
C PRO A 490 26.61 21.66 -15.63
N ASN A 491 25.50 21.23 -15.00
CA ASN A 491 24.20 21.91 -15.03
C ASN A 491 23.98 22.86 -13.85
N GLY A 492 24.93 22.93 -12.90
CA GLY A 492 25.05 23.97 -11.88
C GLY A 492 24.00 23.95 -10.77
N ASN A 493 24.28 23.27 -9.67
CA ASN A 493 23.63 23.50 -8.37
C ASN A 493 24.18 24.81 -7.78
N ARG A 494 23.97 25.93 -8.47
CA ARG A 494 24.47 27.25 -8.05
C ARG A 494 23.32 28.12 -7.61
N ASP A 495 23.12 28.18 -6.32
CA ASP A 495 22.04 28.95 -5.76
C ASP A 495 22.31 30.45 -5.91
N GLY A 496 21.23 31.18 -6.12
CA GLY A 496 21.22 32.62 -6.30
C GLY A 496 20.44 33.28 -5.17
N ILE A 497 21.15 33.97 -4.29
CA ILE A 497 20.54 34.85 -3.30
C ILE A 497 20.38 36.25 -3.92
N THR A 498 19.16 36.72 -4.00
CA THR A 498 18.79 38.07 -4.45
C THR A 498 18.21 38.86 -3.28
N GLY A 499 18.17 40.19 -3.39
CA GLY A 499 17.66 41.05 -2.31
C GLY A 499 18.63 41.31 -1.15
N PHE A 500 19.68 40.51 -0.97
CA PHE A 500 20.57 40.55 0.21
C PHE A 500 21.01 41.96 0.67
N SER A 501 20.65 42.30 1.90
CA SER A 501 20.73 43.61 2.53
C SER A 501 21.38 43.58 3.91
N SER A 502 22.65 43.96 3.96
CA SER A 502 23.37 44.18 5.23
C SER A 502 22.73 45.26 6.13
N ALA A 503 21.84 46.09 5.58
CA ALA A 503 21.20 47.17 6.31
C ALA A 503 19.93 46.71 7.04
N GLU A 504 19.26 45.68 6.52
CA GLU A 504 18.06 45.10 7.10
C GLU A 504 18.40 43.99 8.10
N GLY A 505 19.53 43.31 7.92
CA GLY A 505 20.09 42.40 8.92
C GLY A 505 20.44 41.03 8.38
N ASP A 506 20.37 40.87 7.06
CA ASP A 506 20.49 39.58 6.40
C ASP A 506 21.80 38.87 6.72
N ILE A 507 21.69 37.56 6.89
CA ILE A 507 22.80 36.66 7.19
C ILE A 507 22.76 35.43 6.30
N ILE A 508 23.95 34.92 5.97
CA ILE A 508 24.13 33.60 5.40
C ILE A 508 24.55 32.66 6.52
N ASP A 509 23.79 31.59 6.71
CA ASP A 509 24.05 30.59 7.73
C ASP A 509 24.68 29.35 7.12
N LEU A 510 25.93 29.11 7.48
CA LEU A 510 26.73 27.94 7.12
C LEU A 510 27.02 27.08 8.36
N GLY A 511 26.46 27.40 9.52
CA GLY A 511 26.83 26.80 10.80
C GLY A 511 26.36 25.34 10.97
N ALA A 512 25.61 24.81 10.00
CA ALA A 512 25.27 23.39 9.92
C ALA A 512 26.27 22.58 9.08
N ILE A 513 27.14 23.25 8.30
CA ILE A 513 28.14 22.59 7.45
C ILE A 513 29.43 22.40 8.25
N ASP A 514 29.80 21.14 8.47
CA ASP A 514 31.09 20.81 9.06
C ASP A 514 32.23 21.18 8.10
N ALA A 515 33.03 22.18 8.48
CA ALA A 515 33.96 22.85 7.56
C ALA A 515 35.19 22.01 7.19
N ASP A 516 35.53 20.93 7.90
CA ASP A 516 36.64 20.04 7.53
C ASP A 516 36.17 18.71 6.88
N GLY A 517 34.85 18.49 6.81
CA GLY A 517 34.24 17.29 6.25
C GLY A 517 34.58 15.99 7.01
N ASP A 518 35.22 16.09 8.19
CA ASP A 518 35.63 14.98 9.01
C ASP A 518 34.83 14.97 10.32
N ALA A 519 33.71 14.25 10.28
CA ALA A 519 32.83 14.06 11.43
C ALA A 519 33.53 13.52 12.70
N ALA A 520 34.76 13.00 12.61
CA ALA A 520 35.55 12.57 13.76
C ALA A 520 36.16 13.73 14.57
N ASN A 521 36.33 14.92 13.98
CA ASN A 521 36.91 16.09 14.64
C ASN A 521 35.85 16.95 15.36
N GLY A 522 34.56 16.65 15.13
CA GLY A 522 33.46 17.49 15.56
C GLY A 522 33.32 18.73 14.68
N ASP A 523 32.24 19.48 14.89
CA ASP A 523 31.86 20.60 14.04
C ASP A 523 32.95 21.69 13.99
N THR A 524 33.61 21.81 12.84
CA THR A 524 34.67 22.79 12.60
C THR A 524 34.08 24.02 11.92
N ALA A 525 34.37 25.21 12.46
CA ALA A 525 33.91 26.47 11.88
C ALA A 525 34.79 26.94 10.71
N PHE A 526 34.20 27.57 9.70
CA PHE A 526 34.95 28.16 8.59
C PHE A 526 35.80 29.36 9.02
N THR A 527 36.96 29.51 8.40
CA THR A 527 37.81 30.70 8.51
C THR A 527 37.70 31.54 7.24
N LEU A 528 37.29 32.81 7.37
CA LEU A 528 37.24 33.75 6.26
C LEU A 528 38.66 34.14 5.80
N VAL A 529 38.94 33.97 4.51
CA VAL A 529 40.20 34.34 3.86
C VAL A 529 39.99 35.45 2.82
N ASP A 530 40.98 36.34 2.65
CA ASP A 530 40.81 37.58 1.87
C ASP A 530 41.09 37.45 0.36
N ASP A 531 42.08 36.62 -0.05
CA ASP A 531 42.63 36.63 -1.42
C ASP A 531 42.42 35.31 -2.19
N ALA A 532 42.82 34.18 -1.59
CA ALA A 532 42.74 32.85 -2.17
C ALA A 532 42.83 31.78 -1.07
N PHE A 533 42.35 30.57 -1.36
CA PHE A 533 42.53 29.41 -0.49
C PHE A 533 44.02 29.13 -0.25
N THR A 534 44.38 28.84 0.99
CA THR A 534 45.74 28.55 1.43
C THR A 534 46.04 27.05 1.44
N GLY A 535 45.01 26.21 1.33
CA GLY A 535 45.09 24.74 1.38
C GLY A 535 45.08 24.21 2.81
N ALA A 536 44.45 24.95 3.74
CA ALA A 536 44.31 24.55 5.13
C ALA A 536 43.05 23.72 5.42
N GLY A 537 42.09 23.69 4.49
CA GLY A 537 40.72 23.20 4.74
C GLY A 537 39.92 24.16 5.60
N ALA A 538 38.60 23.99 5.67
CA ALA A 538 37.69 24.87 6.40
C ALA A 538 37.84 26.37 6.05
N GLU A 539 38.08 26.70 4.79
CA GLU A 539 38.26 28.09 4.34
C GLU A 539 37.03 28.61 3.59
N LEU A 540 36.59 29.81 3.96
CA LEU A 540 35.54 30.57 3.28
C LEU A 540 36.17 31.75 2.53
N LEU A 541 35.87 31.89 1.23
CA LEU A 541 36.36 32.98 0.39
C LEU A 541 35.19 33.70 -0.30
N VAL A 542 35.12 35.03 -0.16
CA VAL A 542 34.12 35.87 -0.84
C VAL A 542 34.75 36.58 -2.04
N VAL A 543 34.31 36.24 -3.26
CA VAL A 543 34.88 36.78 -4.51
C VAL A 543 33.88 37.66 -5.25
N ARG A 544 34.25 38.90 -5.57
CA ARG A 544 33.46 39.75 -6.48
C ARG A 544 33.73 39.39 -7.94
N VAL A 545 32.70 38.92 -8.64
CA VAL A 545 32.79 38.49 -10.06
C VAL A 545 32.10 39.47 -11.01
N GLY A 546 31.14 40.26 -10.51
CA GLY A 546 30.42 41.28 -11.27
C GLY A 546 30.28 42.60 -10.53
N ARG A 547 29.52 43.53 -11.12
CA ARG A 547 29.19 44.81 -10.46
C ARG A 547 28.30 44.60 -9.23
N THR A 548 27.44 43.58 -9.29
CA THR A 548 26.40 43.27 -8.29
C THR A 548 26.40 41.80 -7.92
N GLN A 549 27.50 41.07 -8.14
CA GLN A 549 27.57 39.63 -7.90
C GLN A 549 28.81 39.31 -7.10
N LEU A 550 28.58 38.73 -5.93
CA LEU A 550 29.55 38.10 -5.05
C LEU A 550 29.40 36.59 -5.14
N GLN A 551 30.48 35.87 -4.89
CA GLN A 551 30.50 34.42 -4.79
C GLN A 551 31.01 34.02 -3.42
N ILE A 552 30.22 33.21 -2.74
CA ILE A 552 30.63 32.46 -1.57
C ILE A 552 31.27 31.19 -2.10
N ARG A 553 32.50 30.90 -1.68
CA ARG A 553 33.24 29.70 -2.07
C ARG A 553 33.81 29.06 -0.81
N LEU A 554 33.63 27.75 -0.68
CA LEU A 554 34.21 26.97 0.42
C LEU A 554 35.26 26.01 -0.14
N ASP A 555 36.37 25.87 0.58
CA ASP A 555 37.38 24.80 0.45
C ASP A 555 37.38 24.05 1.79
N VAL A 556 36.78 22.87 1.78
CA VAL A 556 36.52 22.05 2.97
C VAL A 556 37.68 21.10 3.21
N ASP A 557 38.20 20.46 2.15
CA ASP A 557 39.22 19.41 2.27
C ASP A 557 40.68 19.92 2.18
N GLY A 558 40.87 21.21 1.87
CA GLY A 558 42.17 21.87 1.78
C GLY A 558 42.91 21.60 0.49
N ASP A 559 42.25 21.08 -0.55
CA ASP A 559 42.86 20.79 -1.84
C ASP A 559 42.94 22.02 -2.77
N THR A 560 42.44 23.17 -2.33
CA THR A 560 42.35 24.46 -3.03
C THR A 560 41.35 24.52 -4.18
N HIS A 561 40.57 23.47 -4.39
CA HIS A 561 39.38 23.50 -5.23
C HIS A 561 38.18 24.02 -4.44
N ILE A 562 37.10 24.29 -5.17
CA ILE A 562 35.87 24.79 -4.58
C ILE A 562 34.98 23.58 -4.38
N ASP A 563 34.52 23.37 -3.15
CA ASP A 563 33.61 22.29 -2.77
C ASP A 563 32.15 22.75 -2.72
N PHE A 564 31.95 24.05 -2.47
CA PHE A 564 30.64 24.70 -2.41
C PHE A 564 30.69 26.07 -3.09
N ARG A 565 29.64 26.42 -3.83
CA ARG A 565 29.55 27.75 -4.47
C ARG A 565 28.13 28.27 -4.62
N ALA A 566 27.83 29.36 -3.90
CA ALA A 566 26.62 30.16 -4.06
C ALA A 566 26.91 31.57 -4.61
N ASP A 567 25.96 32.13 -5.37
CA ASP A 567 25.99 33.49 -5.90
C ASP A 567 25.10 34.42 -5.06
N VAL A 568 25.65 35.55 -4.59
CA VAL A 568 24.91 36.59 -3.85
C VAL A 568 24.87 37.87 -4.67
N PHE A 569 23.66 38.33 -4.98
CA PHE A 569 23.43 39.48 -5.84
C PHE A 569 23.23 40.77 -5.02
N THR A 570 24.33 41.44 -4.66
CA THR A 570 24.29 42.69 -3.87
C THR A 570 25.30 43.75 -4.32
N TYR A 571 25.01 45.02 -4.00
CA TYR A 571 25.88 46.16 -4.27
C TYR A 571 26.94 46.38 -3.18
N SER A 572 26.69 45.94 -1.95
CA SER A 572 27.63 45.99 -0.83
C SER A 572 28.63 44.82 -0.89
N GLY A 573 29.68 44.87 -0.07
CA GLY A 573 30.51 43.69 0.20
C GLY A 573 29.93 42.90 1.37
N LEU A 574 30.32 41.62 1.50
CA LEU A 574 29.99 40.81 2.68
C LEU A 574 31.10 40.95 3.72
N THR A 575 30.73 41.04 5.00
CA THR A 575 31.65 41.05 6.15
C THR A 575 31.41 39.85 7.05
N ALA A 576 32.38 39.53 7.91
CA ALA A 576 32.36 38.32 8.75
C ALA A 576 31.15 38.22 9.70
N ASP A 577 30.58 39.35 10.11
CA ASP A 577 29.37 39.44 10.95
C ASP A 577 28.07 39.06 10.22
N GLN A 578 28.13 38.87 8.91
CA GLN A 578 27.00 38.45 8.08
C GLN A 578 26.97 36.95 7.81
N PHE A 579 27.86 36.22 8.48
CA PHE A 579 27.93 34.78 8.42
C PHE A 579 27.70 34.18 9.80
N VAL A 580 26.93 33.12 9.86
CA VAL A 580 26.96 32.15 10.96
C VAL A 580 27.84 31.00 10.49
N LEU A 581 28.93 30.72 11.21
CA LEU A 581 30.00 29.80 10.83
C LEU A 581 30.28 28.78 11.91
#